data_AF-A0A3M1FG15-F1
#
_entry.id   AF-A0A3M1FG15-F1
#
_cell.length_a   1.000
_cell.length_b   1.000
_cell.length_c   1.000
_cell.angle_alpha   90.00
_cell.angle_beta   90.00
_cell.angle_gamma   90.00
#
_symmetry.space_group_name_H-M   'P 1'
#
loop_
_entity.id
_entity.type
_entity.pdbx_description
1 polymer ?
#
loop_
_entity_poly.entity_id
_entity_poly.type
_entity_poly.pdbx_seq_one_letter_code
_entity_poly.pdbx_strand_id
1 'polypeptide(L)'
;MKRKGIFFWLSLCGLLIGEVHAGNLVNSKHNLSVSGPGTVKASQETRICIFCHTPHNARPVAPLWNRLDSGSVYTPYTSSTALATPGQPTGASILCLSCHDGTIALGEVMSEPAPIDMVGGTTTIPQGPGFIGTDLSDDHPISFPYTNTLALMRGELVDPGLLTGAVRLDENAHMQCTTCHDPHNDTFGHFLVLSNRYSALCTTCHEKDFWSQSSHSVSSAAWDGRSPDPWPHTPWNTVAENGCENCHRPHSAGEHARLLNEQVEEENCFPCHNGHVAPLDLEGEFMKSSRHPVGATLEVHTPDEPAVVELRHVECSDCHDPHAATSGSGTPSGPLTGVRGVSIAGNEVAPASFEYEICFRCHADSPNKPAPRTTRQFGQTNVRLEFDPNNPSFHPVAAPGVNSDVPSLIPPLTTNSIIRCTDCHNNDEGPGAGGTGPAGPHGSRYPPLLERRYDTADFTQESAFAYALCYKCHSRNSILNNESFKEHKKHVRDEKTPCNVCHDPHGVSLTQGNGTNNSKLINFDTTVVSPNSKGKLWFESRGRFHGACYLKCHGKNHDPKSY
;
A
#
# COMPACT_ATOMS: atom_id res chain seq x y z
N MET A 1 -84.12 8.17 25.96
CA MET A 1 -83.77 9.38 25.18
C MET A 1 -82.38 9.19 24.59
N LYS A 2 -82.18 9.66 23.36
CA LYS A 2 -80.95 9.70 22.54
C LYS A 2 -80.67 8.50 21.62
N ARG A 3 -81.08 8.73 20.37
CA ARG A 3 -80.77 7.97 19.14
C ARG A 3 -79.50 8.56 18.48
N LYS A 4 -78.68 7.63 17.97
CA LYS A 4 -77.97 7.56 16.67
C LYS A 4 -77.51 8.85 15.96
N GLY A 5 -76.23 8.83 15.56
CA GLY A 5 -75.70 9.49 14.37
C GLY A 5 -74.46 8.71 13.88
N ILE A 6 -74.62 7.99 12.77
CA ILE A 6 -73.53 7.29 12.05
C ILE A 6 -73.05 8.26 10.97
N PHE A 7 -71.76 8.60 10.95
CA PHE A 7 -71.13 9.34 9.86
C PHE A 7 -70.27 8.39 9.04
N PHE A 8 -70.63 8.23 7.77
CA PHE A 8 -69.84 7.60 6.72
C PHE A 8 -68.73 8.57 6.30
N TRP A 9 -67.46 8.12 6.31
CA TRP A 9 -66.36 8.81 5.64
C TRP A 9 -65.93 7.96 4.43
N LEU A 10 -66.14 8.49 3.22
CA LEU A 10 -65.58 7.95 1.99
C LEU A 10 -64.05 8.08 2.05
N SER A 11 -63.33 6.97 1.93
CA SER A 11 -61.90 6.99 1.60
C SER A 11 -61.73 7.29 0.12
N LEU A 12 -61.23 8.48 -0.19
CA LEU A 12 -60.76 8.85 -1.52
C LEU A 12 -59.40 8.18 -1.73
N CYS A 13 -59.37 7.14 -2.56
CA CYS A 13 -58.14 6.50 -3.01
C CYS A 13 -57.47 7.43 -4.04
N GLY A 14 -56.52 8.25 -3.58
CA GLY A 14 -55.70 9.08 -4.45
C GLY A 14 -54.62 8.25 -5.12
N LEU A 15 -54.72 8.08 -6.44
CA LEU A 15 -53.58 7.66 -7.27
C LEU A 15 -52.45 8.67 -7.07
N LEU A 16 -51.35 8.24 -6.45
CA LEU A 16 -50.06 8.92 -6.57
C LEU A 16 -49.52 8.63 -7.98
N ILE A 17 -49.83 9.52 -8.91
CA ILE A 17 -49.07 9.63 -10.16
C ILE A 17 -47.72 10.20 -9.73
N GLY A 18 -46.68 9.36 -9.72
CA GLY A 18 -45.32 9.83 -9.53
C GLY A 18 -44.97 10.81 -10.65
N GLU A 19 -44.65 12.05 -10.30
CA GLU A 19 -44.07 13.00 -11.24
C GLU A 19 -42.73 12.42 -11.72
N VAL A 20 -42.64 12.17 -13.02
CA VAL A 20 -41.38 11.89 -13.71
C VAL A 20 -40.63 13.22 -13.75
N HIS A 21 -39.69 13.40 -12.83
CA HIS A 21 -38.90 14.62 -12.71
C HIS A 21 -37.92 14.74 -13.89
N ALA A 22 -38.34 15.43 -14.96
CA ALA A 22 -37.48 15.87 -16.07
C ALA A 22 -36.51 17.01 -15.66
N GLY A 23 -35.95 16.94 -14.46
CA GLY A 23 -35.32 18.07 -13.77
C GLY A 23 -33.82 18.29 -14.00
N ASN A 24 -33.11 17.42 -14.71
CA ASN A 24 -31.64 17.37 -14.58
C ASN A 24 -30.82 17.75 -15.81
N LEU A 25 -31.17 17.34 -17.04
CA LEU A 25 -30.37 17.70 -18.21
C LEU A 25 -30.37 19.21 -18.46
N VAL A 26 -31.52 19.86 -18.36
CA VAL A 26 -31.72 21.29 -18.69
C VAL A 26 -30.80 22.22 -17.87
N ASN A 27 -30.56 21.87 -16.60
CA ASN A 27 -29.76 22.67 -15.67
C ASN A 27 -28.31 22.18 -15.55
N SER A 28 -27.90 21.22 -16.38
CA SER A 28 -26.55 20.65 -16.38
C SER A 28 -25.65 21.31 -17.44
N LYS A 29 -24.35 21.02 -17.37
CA LYS A 29 -23.38 21.40 -18.42
C LYS A 29 -23.64 20.69 -19.77
N HIS A 30 -24.42 19.61 -19.80
CA HIS A 30 -24.78 18.90 -21.04
C HIS A 30 -26.00 19.52 -21.74
N ASN A 31 -26.65 20.53 -21.18
CA ASN A 31 -27.49 21.42 -21.97
C ASN A 31 -26.59 22.31 -22.85
N LEU A 32 -26.26 21.81 -24.03
CA LEU A 32 -25.45 22.53 -25.02
C LEU A 32 -26.25 23.57 -25.82
N SER A 33 -27.54 23.77 -25.54
CA SER A 33 -28.32 24.84 -26.19
C SER A 33 -27.96 26.22 -25.61
N VAL A 34 -28.50 27.31 -26.19
CA VAL A 34 -28.22 28.68 -25.73
C VAL A 34 -28.55 28.91 -24.25
N SER A 35 -29.54 28.15 -23.74
CA SER A 35 -30.02 28.24 -22.36
C SER A 35 -29.13 27.51 -21.36
N GLY A 36 -28.12 26.79 -21.84
CA GLY A 36 -27.18 26.03 -21.01
C GLY A 36 -26.42 26.89 -20.01
N PRO A 37 -26.20 26.39 -18.78
CA PRO A 37 -25.38 27.05 -17.76
C PRO A 37 -23.87 26.91 -18.01
N GLY A 38 -23.44 25.97 -18.87
CA GLY A 38 -22.04 25.73 -19.20
C GLY A 38 -21.42 26.80 -20.11
N THR A 39 -20.08 26.82 -20.17
CA THR A 39 -19.32 27.66 -21.10
C THR A 39 -19.29 27.08 -22.52
N VAL A 40 -19.33 25.75 -22.63
CA VAL A 40 -19.47 25.02 -23.88
C VAL A 40 -20.95 24.91 -24.21
N LYS A 41 -21.43 25.74 -25.14
CA LYS A 41 -22.82 25.75 -25.60
C LYS A 41 -22.95 26.42 -26.96
N ALA A 42 -24.09 26.20 -27.60
CA ALA A 42 -24.44 26.81 -28.87
C ALA A 42 -24.70 28.31 -28.73
N SER A 43 -24.38 29.03 -29.79
CA SER A 43 -24.62 30.48 -29.89
C SER A 43 -26.09 30.80 -30.11
N GLN A 44 -26.82 29.97 -30.85
CA GLN A 44 -28.20 30.22 -31.27
C GLN A 44 -29.15 29.01 -31.17
N GLU A 45 -28.64 27.77 -31.11
CA GLU A 45 -29.50 26.58 -31.04
C GLU A 45 -30.24 26.46 -29.71
N THR A 46 -31.55 26.24 -29.76
CA THR A 46 -32.44 26.20 -28.59
C THR A 46 -32.88 24.78 -28.21
N ARG A 47 -32.78 23.82 -29.14
CA ARG A 47 -33.11 22.41 -28.90
C ARG A 47 -32.01 21.78 -28.06
N ILE A 48 -32.38 21.20 -26.93
CA ILE A 48 -31.43 20.58 -26.00
C ILE A 48 -31.00 19.19 -26.53
N CYS A 49 -31.96 18.38 -26.94
CA CYS A 49 -31.69 16.98 -27.29
C CYS A 49 -31.00 16.79 -28.65
N ILE A 50 -30.91 17.82 -29.49
CA ILE A 50 -30.38 17.68 -30.86
C ILE A 50 -28.91 17.26 -30.88
N PHE A 51 -28.13 17.59 -29.85
CA PHE A 51 -26.72 17.22 -29.78
C PHE A 51 -26.50 15.71 -29.57
N CYS A 52 -27.52 15.00 -29.11
CA CYS A 52 -27.46 13.58 -28.78
C CYS A 52 -28.40 12.74 -29.65
N HIS A 53 -29.64 13.19 -29.85
CA HIS A 53 -30.70 12.39 -30.49
C HIS A 53 -31.05 12.91 -31.87
N THR A 54 -31.20 11.97 -32.81
CA THR A 54 -31.62 12.28 -34.18
C THR A 54 -33.05 11.81 -34.45
N PRO A 55 -33.85 12.52 -35.27
CA PRO A 55 -35.11 12.00 -35.77
C PRO A 55 -34.91 10.71 -36.57
N HIS A 56 -35.92 9.84 -36.59
CA HIS A 56 -35.90 8.50 -37.22
C HIS A 56 -35.43 8.42 -38.68
N ASN A 57 -35.37 9.54 -39.42
CA ASN A 57 -35.01 9.58 -40.84
C ASN A 57 -33.52 9.85 -41.12
N ALA A 58 -32.68 10.07 -40.11
CA ALA A 58 -31.26 10.40 -40.29
C ALA A 58 -30.30 9.20 -40.16
N ARG A 59 -30.69 8.15 -39.40
CA ARG A 59 -29.95 6.87 -39.29
C ARG A 59 -30.93 5.70 -39.13
N PRO A 60 -30.83 4.61 -39.91
CA PRO A 60 -31.73 3.46 -39.81
C PRO A 60 -31.32 2.42 -38.74
N VAL A 61 -30.25 2.64 -37.99
CA VAL A 61 -29.73 1.70 -36.96
C VAL A 61 -29.82 2.36 -35.59
N ALA A 62 -30.40 1.64 -34.62
CA ALA A 62 -30.54 2.09 -33.24
C ALA A 62 -29.24 1.88 -32.43
N PRO A 63 -28.98 2.69 -31.39
CA PRO A 63 -29.76 3.85 -30.97
C PRO A 63 -29.60 5.03 -31.95
N LEU A 64 -30.66 5.84 -32.05
CA LEU A 64 -30.69 7.05 -32.87
C LEU A 64 -29.83 8.15 -32.25
N TRP A 65 -28.52 8.04 -32.47
CA TRP A 65 -27.52 9.02 -32.05
C TRP A 65 -27.30 10.05 -33.16
N ASN A 66 -27.30 11.35 -32.84
CA ASN A 66 -27.20 12.42 -33.85
C ASN A 66 -25.78 12.79 -34.22
N ARG A 67 -24.80 11.94 -33.91
CA ARG A 67 -23.40 12.15 -34.27
C ARG A 67 -22.86 10.96 -35.04
N LEU A 68 -21.87 11.23 -35.88
CA LEU A 68 -21.11 10.19 -36.55
C LEU A 68 -20.28 9.40 -35.53
N ASP A 69 -19.91 8.18 -35.93
CA ASP A 69 -18.83 7.47 -35.27
C ASP A 69 -17.52 8.12 -35.72
N SER A 70 -16.61 8.41 -34.80
CA SER A 70 -15.33 9.05 -35.14
C SER A 70 -14.44 8.13 -35.98
N GLY A 71 -14.69 6.81 -35.93
CA GLY A 71 -13.81 5.81 -36.54
C GLY A 71 -12.42 5.77 -35.88
N SER A 72 -12.27 6.42 -34.73
CA SER A 72 -11.04 6.48 -33.96
C SER A 72 -10.67 5.09 -33.45
N VAL A 73 -9.36 4.84 -33.37
CA VAL A 73 -8.82 3.67 -32.68
C VAL A 73 -8.39 4.13 -31.30
N TYR A 74 -8.93 3.47 -30.27
CA TYR A 74 -8.66 3.78 -28.88
C TYR A 74 -7.56 2.88 -28.32
N THR A 75 -6.82 3.36 -27.32
CA THR A 75 -5.92 2.56 -26.49
C THR A 75 -6.70 2.07 -25.27
N PRO A 76 -7.11 0.80 -25.17
CA PRO A 76 -7.88 0.32 -24.03
C PRO A 76 -7.01 0.18 -22.77
N TYR A 77 -7.64 0.25 -21.60
CA TYR A 77 -7.06 -0.11 -20.31
C TYR A 77 -6.42 -1.51 -20.31
N THR A 78 -5.23 -1.60 -19.71
CA THR A 78 -4.51 -2.86 -19.49
C THR A 78 -3.83 -2.87 -18.12
N SER A 79 -3.62 -4.07 -17.57
CA SER A 79 -3.06 -4.25 -16.24
C SER A 79 -2.61 -5.70 -16.06
N SER A 80 -1.53 -5.93 -15.30
CA SER A 80 -1.07 -7.30 -14.98
C SER A 80 -2.07 -8.11 -14.14
N THR A 81 -2.96 -7.43 -13.41
CA THR A 81 -3.99 -8.06 -12.57
C THR A 81 -5.36 -8.14 -13.23
N ALA A 82 -5.51 -7.56 -14.43
CA ALA A 82 -6.77 -7.59 -15.19
C ALA A 82 -7.01 -8.98 -15.80
N LEU A 83 -8.17 -9.57 -15.50
CA LEU A 83 -8.62 -10.83 -16.11
C LEU A 83 -9.49 -10.62 -17.34
N ALA A 84 -10.24 -9.51 -17.38
CA ALA A 84 -10.96 -9.10 -18.58
C ALA A 84 -10.01 -8.42 -19.56
N THR A 85 -10.31 -8.51 -20.85
CA THR A 85 -9.59 -7.80 -21.91
C THR A 85 -10.54 -6.79 -22.56
N PRO A 86 -10.54 -5.53 -22.13
CA PRO A 86 -11.31 -4.48 -22.79
C PRO A 86 -10.92 -4.35 -24.26
N GLY A 87 -11.93 -4.31 -25.13
CA GLY A 87 -11.74 -4.11 -26.56
C GLY A 87 -11.86 -2.63 -26.95
N GLN A 88 -12.05 -2.39 -28.25
CA GLN A 88 -12.49 -1.06 -28.70
C GLN A 88 -13.86 -0.71 -28.09
N PRO A 89 -14.14 0.58 -27.83
CA PRO A 89 -15.43 0.99 -27.30
C PRO A 89 -16.60 0.55 -28.18
N THR A 90 -17.68 0.10 -27.54
CA THR A 90 -18.90 -0.39 -28.18
C THR A 90 -20.14 0.20 -27.49
N GLY A 91 -21.33 -0.13 -28.00
CA GLY A 91 -22.59 0.15 -27.32
C GLY A 91 -22.78 1.63 -27.00
N ALA A 92 -23.13 1.95 -25.75
CA ALA A 92 -23.35 3.31 -25.32
C ALA A 92 -22.04 4.12 -25.18
N SER A 93 -20.93 3.47 -24.84
CA SER A 93 -19.65 4.15 -24.60
C SER A 93 -19.12 4.89 -25.82
N ILE A 94 -19.17 4.27 -27.01
CA ILE A 94 -18.71 4.94 -28.25
C ILE A 94 -19.55 6.18 -28.59
N LEU A 95 -20.82 6.22 -28.17
CA LEU A 95 -21.68 7.39 -28.34
C LEU A 95 -21.22 8.56 -27.46
N CYS A 96 -20.90 8.29 -26.19
CA CYS A 96 -20.32 9.27 -25.28
C CYS A 96 -19.00 9.80 -25.84
N LEU A 97 -18.13 8.89 -26.29
CA LEU A 97 -16.83 9.23 -26.84
C LEU A 97 -16.91 10.09 -28.10
N SER A 98 -17.97 10.01 -28.90
CA SER A 98 -18.18 10.93 -30.05
C SER A 98 -18.22 12.43 -29.69
N CYS A 99 -18.32 12.76 -28.40
CA CYS A 99 -18.09 14.12 -27.85
C CYS A 99 -16.79 14.17 -27.04
N HIS A 100 -16.60 13.20 -26.15
CA HIS A 100 -15.58 13.22 -25.10
C HIS A 100 -14.17 12.84 -25.58
N ASP A 101 -14.05 12.20 -26.76
CA ASP A 101 -12.75 11.88 -27.37
C ASP A 101 -12.09 13.09 -28.06
N GLY A 102 -12.86 14.18 -28.24
CA GLY A 102 -12.40 15.43 -28.83
C GLY A 102 -12.09 15.38 -30.33
N THR A 103 -12.50 14.33 -31.04
CA THR A 103 -12.20 14.13 -32.46
C THR A 103 -13.27 14.71 -33.40
N ILE A 104 -14.53 14.79 -32.95
CA ILE A 104 -15.65 15.34 -33.73
C ILE A 104 -16.08 16.69 -33.14
N ALA A 105 -16.37 17.66 -33.99
CA ALA A 105 -16.88 18.96 -33.54
C ALA A 105 -18.25 18.81 -32.83
N LEU A 106 -18.44 19.47 -31.69
CA LEU A 106 -19.65 19.40 -30.86
C LEU A 106 -20.91 19.83 -31.61
N GLY A 107 -20.79 20.80 -32.52
CA GLY A 107 -21.89 21.24 -33.38
C GLY A 107 -22.18 20.33 -34.58
N GLU A 108 -21.31 19.37 -34.88
CA GLU A 108 -21.46 18.47 -36.03
C GLU A 108 -22.48 17.37 -35.72
N VAL A 109 -23.74 17.67 -36.06
CA VAL A 109 -24.87 16.76 -35.88
C VAL A 109 -25.45 16.33 -37.22
N MET A 110 -25.87 15.07 -37.34
CA MET A 110 -26.31 14.50 -38.62
C MET A 110 -27.66 15.03 -39.12
N SER A 111 -28.51 15.53 -38.21
CA SER A 111 -29.83 16.07 -38.57
C SER A 111 -29.76 17.46 -39.20
N GLU A 112 -28.59 18.10 -39.21
CA GLU A 112 -28.40 19.45 -39.74
C GLU A 112 -27.42 19.43 -40.92
N PRO A 113 -27.65 20.25 -41.96
CA PRO A 113 -26.81 20.29 -43.15
C PRO A 113 -25.46 21.01 -42.94
N ALA A 114 -25.31 21.72 -41.81
CA ALA A 114 -24.11 22.42 -41.40
C ALA A 114 -23.94 22.31 -39.87
N PRO A 115 -22.70 22.37 -39.35
CA PRO A 115 -22.47 22.35 -37.90
C PRO A 115 -23.18 23.49 -37.18
N ILE A 116 -23.70 23.20 -35.99
CA ILE A 116 -24.26 24.20 -35.08
C ILE A 116 -23.13 25.06 -34.52
N ASP A 117 -23.24 26.39 -34.67
CA ASP A 117 -22.24 27.33 -34.18
C ASP A 117 -22.19 27.37 -32.64
N MET A 118 -21.02 27.08 -32.07
CA MET A 118 -20.76 27.12 -30.64
C MET A 118 -20.17 28.46 -30.20
N VAL A 119 -20.44 28.85 -28.94
CA VAL A 119 -19.93 30.08 -28.35
C VAL A 119 -18.39 30.06 -28.29
N GLY A 120 -17.79 31.22 -28.57
CA GLY A 120 -16.35 31.42 -28.46
C GLY A 120 -15.51 30.64 -29.50
N GLY A 121 -16.14 30.10 -30.54
CA GLY A 121 -15.44 29.28 -31.54
C GLY A 121 -15.03 27.89 -31.04
N THR A 122 -15.64 27.42 -29.95
CA THR A 122 -15.38 26.08 -29.40
C THR A 122 -15.84 25.02 -30.39
N THR A 123 -14.90 24.32 -31.02
CA THR A 123 -15.26 23.26 -31.98
C THR A 123 -15.42 21.92 -31.30
N THR A 124 -14.42 21.46 -30.54
CA THR A 124 -14.40 20.17 -29.83
C THR A 124 -14.49 20.36 -28.32
N ILE A 125 -14.62 19.26 -27.56
CA ILE A 125 -14.60 19.33 -26.10
C ILE A 125 -13.25 19.91 -25.64
N PRO A 126 -13.23 21.00 -24.83
CA PRO A 126 -11.98 21.57 -24.35
C PRO A 126 -11.25 20.62 -23.40
N GLN A 127 -9.93 20.79 -23.32
CA GLN A 127 -9.10 20.11 -22.31
C GLN A 127 -9.63 20.37 -20.89
N GLY A 128 -9.54 19.36 -20.03
CA GLY A 128 -10.04 19.38 -18.66
C GLY A 128 -10.87 18.13 -18.32
N PRO A 129 -11.61 18.13 -17.19
CA PRO A 129 -12.28 16.93 -16.67
C PRO A 129 -13.36 16.30 -17.56
N GLY A 130 -13.77 16.99 -18.63
CA GLY A 130 -14.70 16.47 -19.63
C GLY A 130 -14.03 15.91 -20.88
N PHE A 131 -12.71 16.07 -21.04
CA PHE A 131 -11.97 15.50 -22.17
C PHE A 131 -11.40 14.15 -21.72
N ILE A 132 -11.81 13.08 -22.42
CA ILE A 132 -11.31 11.71 -22.22
C ILE A 132 -10.22 11.43 -23.26
N GLY A 133 -10.47 11.79 -24.51
CA GLY A 133 -9.54 11.51 -25.61
C GLY A 133 -9.68 10.09 -26.17
N THR A 134 -8.64 9.65 -26.87
CA THR A 134 -8.58 8.31 -27.50
C THR A 134 -7.67 7.34 -26.76
N ASP A 135 -6.92 7.83 -25.78
CA ASP A 135 -6.24 6.98 -24.80
C ASP A 135 -7.21 6.73 -23.66
N LEU A 136 -7.57 5.47 -23.43
CA LEU A 136 -8.45 5.04 -22.33
C LEU A 136 -7.65 4.21 -21.31
N SER A 137 -6.31 4.24 -21.39
CA SER A 137 -5.48 3.43 -20.50
C SER A 137 -5.45 3.95 -19.07
N ASP A 138 -5.80 5.22 -18.86
CA ASP A 138 -5.94 5.92 -17.59
C ASP A 138 -7.39 6.06 -17.12
N ASP A 139 -8.32 5.35 -17.77
CA ASP A 139 -9.74 5.33 -17.44
C ASP A 139 -10.18 3.95 -16.93
N HIS A 140 -11.20 3.95 -16.06
CA HIS A 140 -11.86 2.74 -15.64
C HIS A 140 -12.42 1.98 -16.85
N PRO A 141 -12.11 0.68 -16.99
CA PRO A 141 -12.41 -0.06 -18.20
C PRO A 141 -13.91 -0.10 -18.50
N ILE A 142 -14.22 -0.05 -19.80
CA ILE A 142 -15.56 -0.10 -20.39
C ILE A 142 -15.55 -1.04 -21.60
N SER A 143 -16.74 -1.32 -22.13
CA SER A 143 -16.95 -2.11 -23.35
C SER A 143 -16.36 -3.53 -23.28
N PHE A 144 -16.46 -4.15 -22.11
CA PHE A 144 -16.06 -5.54 -21.89
C PHE A 144 -17.17 -6.31 -21.16
N PRO A 145 -17.27 -7.63 -21.35
CA PRO A 145 -18.26 -8.45 -20.65
C PRO A 145 -17.92 -8.56 -19.16
N TYR A 146 -18.83 -8.14 -18.28
CA TYR A 146 -18.71 -8.40 -16.85
C TYR A 146 -19.54 -9.63 -16.48
N THR A 147 -18.87 -10.76 -16.31
CA THR A 147 -19.50 -12.08 -16.10
C THR A 147 -19.20 -12.65 -14.73
N ASN A 148 -20.09 -13.48 -14.19
CA ASN A 148 -19.87 -14.17 -12.93
C ASN A 148 -18.59 -15.03 -12.95
N THR A 149 -18.23 -15.62 -14.09
CA THR A 149 -16.97 -16.36 -14.24
C THR A 149 -15.76 -15.46 -14.00
N LEU A 150 -15.73 -14.25 -14.61
CA LEU A 150 -14.63 -13.29 -14.40
C LEU A 150 -14.61 -12.77 -12.96
N ALA A 151 -15.78 -12.49 -12.38
CA ALA A 151 -15.90 -12.05 -10.99
C ALA A 151 -15.33 -13.10 -10.02
N LEU A 152 -15.75 -14.37 -10.15
CA LEU A 152 -15.26 -15.49 -9.32
C LEU A 152 -13.76 -15.77 -9.51
N MET A 153 -13.25 -15.67 -10.74
CA MET A 153 -11.80 -15.83 -10.97
C MET A 153 -10.98 -14.72 -10.31
N ARG A 154 -11.53 -13.49 -10.21
CA ARG A 154 -10.87 -12.38 -9.52
C ARG A 154 -11.01 -12.48 -8.00
N GLY A 155 -12.13 -13.00 -7.50
CA GLY A 155 -12.38 -13.23 -6.07
C GLY A 155 -12.85 -12.00 -5.26
N GLU A 156 -12.54 -10.79 -5.73
CA GLU A 156 -12.88 -9.51 -5.05
C GLU A 156 -13.92 -8.68 -5.82
N LEU A 157 -14.82 -9.35 -6.53
CA LEU A 157 -15.83 -8.74 -7.39
C LEU A 157 -17.22 -9.33 -7.11
N VAL A 158 -18.22 -8.47 -7.04
CA VAL A 158 -19.63 -8.83 -6.81
C VAL A 158 -20.19 -9.55 -8.04
N ASP A 159 -20.96 -10.63 -7.85
CA ASP A 159 -21.64 -11.31 -8.96
C ASP A 159 -22.51 -10.31 -9.75
N PRO A 160 -22.30 -10.13 -11.08
CA PRO A 160 -23.08 -9.20 -11.89
C PRO A 160 -24.59 -9.48 -11.88
N GLY A 161 -25.02 -10.71 -11.59
CA GLY A 161 -26.44 -11.06 -11.42
C GLY A 161 -27.11 -10.40 -10.20
N LEU A 162 -26.32 -9.88 -9.25
CA LEU A 162 -26.79 -9.17 -8.06
C LEU A 162 -26.90 -7.65 -8.28
N LEU A 163 -26.50 -7.13 -9.44
CA LEU A 163 -26.60 -5.72 -9.81
C LEU A 163 -28.05 -5.35 -10.17
N THR A 164 -28.93 -5.28 -9.16
CA THR A 164 -30.36 -4.94 -9.34
C THR A 164 -30.67 -3.45 -9.15
N GLY A 165 -29.66 -2.65 -8.79
CA GLY A 165 -29.79 -1.25 -8.43
C GLY A 165 -29.75 -0.27 -9.60
N ALA A 166 -29.20 0.92 -9.36
CA ALA A 166 -29.00 1.96 -10.38
C ALA A 166 -27.82 1.65 -11.31
N VAL A 167 -26.79 0.97 -10.81
CA VAL A 167 -25.67 0.43 -11.59
C VAL A 167 -26.15 -0.80 -12.36
N ARG A 168 -26.05 -0.74 -13.69
CA ARG A 168 -26.53 -1.81 -14.58
C ARG A 168 -25.61 -2.01 -15.77
N LEU A 169 -25.45 -3.27 -16.16
CA LEU A 169 -24.81 -3.63 -17.42
C LEU A 169 -25.76 -3.39 -18.59
N ASP A 170 -25.20 -3.30 -19.79
CA ASP A 170 -26.03 -3.23 -21.00
C ASP A 170 -26.73 -4.57 -21.32
N GLU A 171 -27.51 -4.59 -22.40
CA GLU A 171 -28.25 -5.78 -22.84
C GLU A 171 -27.36 -6.98 -23.21
N ASN A 172 -26.06 -6.75 -23.46
CA ASN A 172 -25.08 -7.79 -23.75
C ASN A 172 -24.25 -8.17 -22.51
N ALA A 173 -24.65 -7.72 -21.32
CA ALA A 173 -23.92 -7.86 -20.07
C ALA A 173 -22.51 -7.23 -20.11
N HIS A 174 -22.33 -6.15 -20.88
CA HIS A 174 -21.10 -5.39 -20.90
C HIS A 174 -21.16 -4.23 -19.91
N MET A 175 -20.01 -3.94 -19.28
CA MET A 175 -19.76 -2.69 -18.57
C MET A 175 -19.67 -1.56 -19.59
N GLN A 176 -20.43 -0.49 -19.42
CA GLN A 176 -20.42 0.67 -20.32
C GLN A 176 -20.33 1.97 -19.51
N CYS A 177 -20.12 3.11 -20.18
CA CYS A 177 -20.22 4.42 -19.53
C CYS A 177 -21.58 4.59 -18.83
N THR A 178 -22.65 4.05 -19.42
CA THR A 178 -24.00 4.09 -18.85
C THR A 178 -24.20 3.21 -17.61
N THR A 179 -23.22 2.38 -17.26
CA THR A 179 -23.25 1.63 -16.00
C THR A 179 -22.98 2.54 -14.81
N CYS A 180 -22.18 3.59 -14.99
CA CYS A 180 -21.87 4.60 -13.98
C CYS A 180 -22.61 5.92 -14.19
N HIS A 181 -22.99 6.25 -15.43
CA HIS A 181 -23.61 7.53 -15.79
C HIS A 181 -25.02 7.37 -16.39
N ASP A 182 -25.96 8.23 -16.01
CA ASP A 182 -27.25 8.38 -16.69
C ASP A 182 -27.29 9.75 -17.39
N PRO A 183 -27.18 9.84 -18.73
CA PRO A 183 -27.09 11.10 -19.46
C PRO A 183 -28.34 12.01 -19.31
N HIS A 184 -29.41 11.53 -18.69
CA HIS A 184 -30.62 12.31 -18.44
C HIS A 184 -30.75 12.78 -16.99
N ASN A 185 -29.86 12.34 -16.08
CA ASN A 185 -30.01 12.52 -14.65
C ASN A 185 -28.68 12.91 -13.96
N ASP A 186 -28.56 14.18 -13.60
CA ASP A 186 -27.39 14.80 -12.95
C ASP A 186 -27.60 15.03 -11.44
N THR A 187 -28.51 14.28 -10.80
CA THR A 187 -28.86 14.47 -9.37
C THR A 187 -27.63 14.37 -8.46
N PHE A 188 -26.67 13.52 -8.82
CA PHE A 188 -25.46 13.28 -8.04
C PHE A 188 -24.23 14.03 -8.56
N GLY A 189 -24.41 14.90 -9.57
CA GLY A 189 -23.32 15.50 -10.33
C GLY A 189 -22.63 14.50 -11.25
N HIS A 190 -21.96 15.02 -12.29
CA HIS A 190 -21.26 14.22 -13.30
C HIS A 190 -22.15 13.13 -13.94
N PHE A 191 -23.47 13.31 -13.92
CA PHE A 191 -24.44 12.30 -14.34
C PHE A 191 -24.31 10.95 -13.65
N LEU A 192 -23.69 10.85 -12.48
CA LEU A 192 -23.55 9.58 -11.79
C LEU A 192 -24.91 8.96 -11.47
N VAL A 193 -25.04 7.65 -11.63
CA VAL A 193 -26.26 6.89 -11.26
C VAL A 193 -26.43 6.75 -9.75
N LEU A 194 -25.36 6.97 -9.00
CA LEU A 194 -25.29 6.90 -7.54
C LEU A 194 -24.22 7.88 -7.02
N SER A 195 -24.45 8.52 -5.88
CA SER A 195 -23.41 9.29 -5.19
C SER A 195 -22.22 8.39 -4.85
N ASN A 196 -20.99 8.83 -5.13
CA ASN A 196 -19.80 8.05 -4.76
C ASN A 196 -19.26 8.34 -3.34
N ARG A 197 -20.00 9.07 -2.51
CA ARG A 197 -19.62 9.29 -1.10
C ARG A 197 -19.50 7.94 -0.38
N TYR A 198 -18.42 7.72 0.36
CA TYR A 198 -18.05 6.44 0.97
C TYR A 198 -17.84 5.31 -0.06
N SER A 199 -17.49 5.68 -1.30
CA SER A 199 -17.27 4.75 -2.41
C SER A 199 -18.47 3.86 -2.73
N ALA A 200 -19.69 4.38 -2.55
CA ALA A 200 -20.91 3.61 -2.74
C ALA A 200 -21.07 3.11 -4.19
N LEU A 201 -20.54 3.84 -5.18
CA LEU A 201 -20.56 3.39 -6.57
C LEU A 201 -19.55 2.24 -6.77
N CYS A 202 -18.31 2.42 -6.32
CA CYS A 202 -17.23 1.43 -6.48
C CYS A 202 -17.58 0.10 -5.79
N THR A 203 -18.08 0.17 -4.56
CA THR A 203 -18.43 -1.00 -3.73
C THR A 203 -19.69 -1.74 -4.20
N THR A 204 -20.37 -1.22 -5.23
CA THR A 204 -21.41 -1.99 -5.92
C THR A 204 -20.82 -3.13 -6.76
N CYS A 205 -19.55 -3.01 -7.20
CA CYS A 205 -18.86 -4.03 -7.98
C CYS A 205 -17.61 -4.57 -7.29
N HIS A 206 -16.85 -3.73 -6.59
CA HIS A 206 -15.59 -4.10 -5.94
C HIS A 206 -15.81 -4.49 -4.47
N GLU A 207 -15.60 -5.76 -4.16
CA GLU A 207 -15.67 -6.31 -2.80
C GLU A 207 -14.27 -6.67 -2.33
N LYS A 208 -13.54 -5.65 -1.88
CA LYS A 208 -12.16 -5.80 -1.42
C LYS A 208 -12.10 -6.49 -0.06
N ASP A 209 -11.24 -7.49 0.05
CA ASP A 209 -10.96 -8.16 1.32
C ASP A 209 -10.53 -7.13 2.37
N PHE A 210 -11.02 -7.31 3.60
CA PHE A 210 -10.76 -6.45 4.77
C PHE A 210 -11.23 -4.98 4.68
N TRP A 211 -11.67 -4.49 3.52
CA TRP A 211 -11.99 -3.08 3.29
C TRP A 211 -12.95 -2.50 4.32
N SER A 212 -14.04 -3.21 4.64
CA SER A 212 -15.09 -2.72 5.55
C SER A 212 -14.63 -2.38 6.98
N GLN A 213 -13.45 -2.84 7.37
CA GLN A 213 -12.86 -2.58 8.69
C GLN A 213 -11.54 -1.79 8.62
N SER A 214 -11.05 -1.50 7.41
CA SER A 214 -9.80 -0.78 7.20
C SER A 214 -9.88 0.65 7.73
N SER A 215 -8.73 1.21 8.12
CA SER A 215 -8.68 2.61 8.55
C SER A 215 -9.05 3.57 7.42
N HIS A 216 -8.79 3.21 6.16
CA HIS A 216 -9.14 4.04 5.00
C HIS A 216 -10.64 4.04 4.68
N SER A 217 -11.40 3.04 5.11
CA SER A 217 -12.86 3.02 4.89
C SER A 217 -13.66 3.65 6.02
N VAL A 218 -13.15 3.61 7.27
CA VAL A 218 -13.93 4.05 8.46
C VAL A 218 -13.42 5.34 9.12
N SER A 219 -12.23 5.83 8.75
CA SER A 219 -11.63 6.98 9.43
C SER A 219 -12.36 8.30 9.13
N SER A 220 -12.79 8.98 10.20
CA SER A 220 -13.33 10.34 10.12
C SER A 220 -12.24 11.42 10.17
N ALA A 221 -10.96 11.07 10.00
CA ALA A 221 -9.88 12.04 9.95
C ALA A 221 -10.10 13.00 8.78
N ALA A 222 -9.86 14.28 9.01
CA ALA A 222 -10.11 15.34 8.05
C ALA A 222 -8.82 16.08 7.74
N TRP A 223 -8.74 16.58 6.51
CA TRP A 223 -7.67 17.48 6.09
C TRP A 223 -7.77 18.82 6.82
N ASP A 224 -6.63 19.30 7.32
CA ASP A 224 -6.54 20.56 8.08
C ASP A 224 -6.49 21.84 7.20
N GLY A 225 -6.55 21.68 5.87
CA GLY A 225 -6.52 22.78 4.90
C GLY A 225 -5.11 23.20 4.47
N ARG A 226 -4.05 22.50 4.89
CA ARG A 226 -2.66 22.80 4.49
C ARG A 226 -2.22 21.97 3.30
N SER A 227 -1.51 22.61 2.37
CA SER A 227 -1.00 21.95 1.16
C SER A 227 -0.10 20.74 1.48
N PRO A 228 -0.15 19.67 0.65
CA PRO A 228 -1.07 19.49 -0.48
C PRO A 228 -2.50 19.12 -0.02
N ASP A 229 -3.49 19.51 -0.83
CA ASP A 229 -4.85 18.98 -0.69
C ASP A 229 -4.83 17.51 -1.16
N PRO A 230 -5.17 16.53 -0.29
CA PRO A 230 -5.19 15.12 -0.67
C PRO A 230 -6.33 14.77 -1.63
N TRP A 231 -7.39 15.58 -1.72
CA TRP A 231 -8.61 15.24 -2.46
C TRP A 231 -9.08 16.40 -3.37
N PRO A 232 -8.24 16.90 -4.29
CA PRO A 232 -8.56 18.08 -5.10
C PRO A 232 -9.74 17.86 -6.07
N HIS A 233 -10.15 16.61 -6.29
CA HIS A 233 -11.16 16.19 -7.25
C HIS A 233 -12.50 15.79 -6.61
N THR A 234 -12.60 15.79 -5.28
CA THR A 234 -13.85 15.46 -4.57
C THR A 234 -14.32 16.64 -3.70
N PRO A 235 -15.61 16.69 -3.34
CA PRO A 235 -16.12 17.70 -2.43
C PRO A 235 -16.05 17.29 -0.94
N TRP A 236 -15.45 16.14 -0.62
CA TRP A 236 -15.50 15.56 0.72
C TRP A 236 -14.20 15.78 1.49
N ASN A 237 -14.32 16.01 2.81
CA ASN A 237 -13.21 16.46 3.64
C ASN A 237 -12.69 15.37 4.60
N THR A 238 -13.19 14.13 4.51
CA THR A 238 -12.73 13.04 5.39
C THR A 238 -12.26 11.83 4.59
N VAL A 239 -11.33 11.07 5.18
CA VAL A 239 -10.78 9.85 4.60
C VAL A 239 -11.90 8.87 4.23
N ALA A 240 -12.85 8.60 5.14
CA ALA A 240 -13.95 7.66 4.89
C ALA A 240 -14.90 8.13 3.77
N GLU A 241 -15.21 9.43 3.69
CA GLU A 241 -16.11 9.93 2.65
C GLU A 241 -15.51 9.83 1.25
N ASN A 242 -14.19 10.00 1.13
CA ASN A 242 -13.44 9.81 -0.11
C ASN A 242 -13.24 8.32 -0.45
N GLY A 243 -12.98 7.47 0.55
CA GLY A 243 -12.86 6.02 0.41
C GLY A 243 -11.84 5.59 -0.66
N CYS A 244 -12.26 4.86 -1.69
CA CYS A 244 -11.43 4.47 -2.82
C CYS A 244 -10.79 5.67 -3.55
N GLU A 245 -11.47 6.83 -3.64
CA GLU A 245 -10.94 8.03 -4.31
C GLU A 245 -9.82 8.72 -3.52
N ASN A 246 -9.54 8.28 -2.28
CA ASN A 246 -8.31 8.67 -1.60
C ASN A 246 -7.06 8.36 -2.44
N CYS A 247 -7.10 7.27 -3.22
CA CYS A 247 -5.95 6.80 -4.01
C CYS A 247 -6.30 6.54 -5.47
N HIS A 248 -7.53 6.12 -5.77
CA HIS A 248 -7.94 5.74 -7.11
C HIS A 248 -8.65 6.88 -7.86
N ARG A 249 -8.37 6.99 -9.15
CA ARG A 249 -9.00 7.95 -10.05
C ARG A 249 -9.66 7.23 -11.23
N PRO A 250 -10.99 7.26 -11.36
CA PRO A 250 -11.68 6.51 -12.42
C PRO A 250 -11.44 7.08 -13.82
N HIS A 251 -11.03 8.35 -13.95
CA HIS A 251 -10.79 9.01 -15.23
C HIS A 251 -9.56 9.91 -15.17
N SER A 252 -8.68 9.78 -16.14
CA SER A 252 -7.40 10.50 -16.20
C SER A 252 -6.50 10.24 -15.00
N ALA A 253 -6.34 8.96 -14.64
CA ALA A 253 -5.41 8.51 -13.61
C ALA A 253 -3.95 8.84 -13.96
N GLY A 254 -3.15 9.22 -12.95
CA GLY A 254 -1.72 9.43 -13.13
C GLY A 254 -0.96 8.12 -13.34
N GLU A 255 -1.35 7.06 -12.61
CA GLU A 255 -0.87 5.70 -12.86
C GLU A 255 -1.98 4.88 -13.53
N HIS A 256 -1.69 4.38 -14.73
CA HIS A 256 -2.70 3.83 -15.62
C HIS A 256 -3.15 2.43 -15.18
N ALA A 257 -2.23 1.53 -14.79
CA ALA A 257 -2.55 0.11 -14.59
C ALA A 257 -3.35 -0.17 -13.32
N ARG A 258 -3.32 0.69 -12.31
CA ARG A 258 -4.09 0.60 -11.05
C ARG A 258 -5.04 1.76 -10.86
N LEU A 259 -5.06 2.69 -11.83
CA LEU A 259 -5.88 3.88 -11.82
C LEU A 259 -5.61 4.70 -10.57
N LEU A 260 -4.34 4.98 -10.24
CA LEU A 260 -4.00 5.82 -9.09
C LEU A 260 -4.05 7.30 -9.46
N ASN A 261 -4.31 8.16 -8.47
CA ASN A 261 -4.32 9.60 -8.64
C ASN A 261 -3.01 10.10 -9.27
N GLU A 262 -1.88 9.63 -8.75
CA GLU A 262 -0.54 10.01 -9.18
C GLU A 262 0.27 8.80 -9.66
N GLN A 263 1.20 9.03 -10.60
CA GLN A 263 2.07 7.99 -11.15
C GLN A 263 3.06 7.46 -10.10
N VAL A 264 3.57 8.35 -9.26
CA VAL A 264 4.50 8.02 -8.17
C VAL A 264 3.70 7.48 -6.99
N GLU A 265 3.98 6.26 -6.54
CA GLU A 265 3.17 5.56 -5.52
C GLU A 265 3.07 6.38 -4.22
N GLU A 266 4.17 6.97 -3.77
CA GLU A 266 4.18 7.72 -2.52
C GLU A 266 3.39 9.03 -2.58
N GLU A 267 3.23 9.61 -3.77
CA GLU A 267 2.40 10.82 -3.96
C GLU A 267 0.92 10.51 -3.74
N ASN A 268 0.51 9.23 -3.78
CA ASN A 268 -0.82 8.78 -3.37
C ASN A 268 -0.96 8.58 -1.84
N CYS A 269 0.15 8.57 -1.10
CA CYS A 269 0.18 8.28 0.34
C CYS A 269 0.51 9.53 1.17
N PHE A 270 1.58 10.26 0.80
CA PHE A 270 2.12 11.38 1.57
C PHE A 270 1.16 12.55 1.78
N PRO A 271 0.25 12.92 0.86
CA PRO A 271 -0.72 13.99 1.12
C PRO A 271 -1.55 13.78 2.39
N CYS A 272 -1.81 12.52 2.76
CA CYS A 272 -2.48 12.16 4.01
C CYS A 272 -1.50 11.83 5.15
N HIS A 273 -0.32 11.29 4.83
CA HIS A 273 0.66 10.75 5.78
C HIS A 273 1.82 11.68 6.14
N ASN A 274 1.65 12.99 5.95
CA ASN A 274 2.62 14.05 6.26
C ASN A 274 2.32 14.82 7.58
N GLY A 275 1.35 14.37 8.37
CA GLY A 275 0.92 15.06 9.59
C GLY A 275 -0.30 15.99 9.44
N HIS A 276 -0.87 16.15 8.24
CA HIS A 276 -2.01 17.04 7.96
C HIS A 276 -3.38 16.35 7.84
N VAL A 277 -3.41 15.01 7.73
CA VAL A 277 -4.62 14.18 7.84
C VAL A 277 -4.39 13.11 8.91
N ALA A 278 -3.41 12.24 8.69
CA ALA A 278 -2.88 11.38 9.73
C ALA A 278 -2.07 12.23 10.73
N PRO A 279 -2.12 11.95 12.04
CA PRO A 279 -1.48 12.78 13.05
C PRO A 279 0.05 12.66 13.10
N LEU A 280 0.61 11.64 12.45
CA LEU A 280 2.05 11.38 12.43
C LEU A 280 2.61 11.67 11.04
N ASP A 281 3.75 12.35 11.00
CA ASP A 281 4.49 12.65 9.77
C ASP A 281 5.41 11.48 9.41
N LEU A 282 4.98 10.67 8.43
CA LEU A 282 5.78 9.60 7.85
C LEU A 282 6.69 10.10 6.73
N GLU A 283 6.27 11.14 5.99
CA GLU A 283 7.07 11.72 4.90
C GLU A 283 8.43 12.22 5.43
N GLY A 284 8.44 12.90 6.58
CA GLY A 284 9.65 13.35 7.25
C GLY A 284 10.61 12.22 7.64
N GLU A 285 10.11 11.01 7.92
CA GLU A 285 10.95 9.85 8.24
C GLU A 285 11.74 9.37 7.03
N PHE A 286 11.14 9.41 5.84
CA PHE A 286 11.81 9.09 4.59
C PHE A 286 12.81 10.17 4.15
N MET A 287 12.99 11.25 4.92
CA MET A 287 14.10 12.19 4.73
C MET A 287 15.35 11.82 5.53
N LYS A 288 15.28 10.86 6.47
CA LYS A 288 16.42 10.42 7.28
C LYS A 288 17.47 9.65 6.45
N SER A 289 18.72 9.68 6.88
CA SER A 289 19.87 9.15 6.13
C SER A 289 19.90 7.62 6.01
N SER A 290 19.30 6.90 6.96
CA SER A 290 19.09 5.45 6.87
C SER A 290 17.61 5.17 6.77
N ARG A 291 17.15 4.68 5.61
CA ARG A 291 15.73 4.49 5.31
C ARG A 291 15.51 3.39 4.30
N HIS A 292 14.27 2.89 4.22
CA HIS A 292 13.84 2.17 3.02
C HIS A 292 13.69 3.20 1.88
N PRO A 293 14.32 2.97 0.72
CA PRO A 293 14.36 3.97 -0.35
C PRO A 293 13.10 3.85 -1.23
N VAL A 294 11.94 4.22 -0.69
CA VAL A 294 10.66 4.07 -1.39
C VAL A 294 10.67 4.82 -2.74
N GLY A 295 10.96 6.12 -2.73
CA GLY A 295 11.00 6.92 -3.97
C GLY A 295 12.24 6.72 -4.86
N ALA A 296 12.91 5.57 -4.78
CA ALA A 296 14.03 5.23 -5.66
C ALA A 296 13.60 4.45 -6.91
N THR A 297 12.37 3.95 -6.93
CA THR A 297 11.79 3.21 -8.05
C THR A 297 10.46 3.83 -8.47
N LEU A 298 9.99 3.48 -9.68
CA LEU A 298 8.73 3.94 -10.24
C LEU A 298 8.12 2.78 -11.03
N GLU A 299 6.86 2.45 -10.75
CA GLU A 299 6.08 1.42 -11.46
C GLU A 299 6.75 0.04 -11.51
N VAL A 300 7.56 -0.29 -10.50
CA VAL A 300 8.19 -1.62 -10.39
C VAL A 300 7.37 -2.60 -9.57
N HIS A 301 6.59 -2.10 -8.61
CA HIS A 301 5.73 -2.94 -7.78
C HIS A 301 4.51 -3.38 -8.59
N THR A 302 4.23 -4.69 -8.55
CA THR A 302 2.99 -5.25 -9.10
C THR A 302 2.34 -6.16 -8.07
N PRO A 303 1.02 -6.08 -7.85
CA PRO A 303 0.36 -6.94 -6.85
C PRO A 303 0.49 -8.44 -7.13
N ASP A 304 0.74 -8.83 -8.38
CA ASP A 304 0.96 -10.20 -8.84
C ASP A 304 2.43 -10.62 -8.91
N GLU A 305 3.38 -9.78 -8.46
CA GLU A 305 4.78 -10.19 -8.37
C GLU A 305 4.94 -11.35 -7.36
N PRO A 306 6.01 -12.16 -7.42
CA PRO A 306 6.26 -13.23 -6.46
C PRO A 306 6.52 -12.72 -5.03
N ALA A 307 6.13 -13.48 -4.00
CA ALA A 307 6.39 -13.09 -2.61
C ALA A 307 7.88 -12.92 -2.29
N VAL A 308 8.75 -13.74 -2.90
CA VAL A 308 10.19 -13.51 -2.90
C VAL A 308 10.51 -12.49 -4.00
N VAL A 309 10.93 -11.30 -3.60
CA VAL A 309 11.20 -10.21 -4.54
C VAL A 309 12.49 -10.51 -5.32
N GLU A 310 12.39 -10.56 -6.64
CA GLU A 310 13.50 -10.89 -7.55
C GLU A 310 14.32 -9.65 -7.95
N LEU A 311 13.65 -8.51 -8.16
CA LEU A 311 14.28 -7.22 -8.43
C LEU A 311 14.14 -6.34 -7.20
N ARG A 312 15.25 -5.97 -6.57
CA ARG A 312 15.24 -5.19 -5.34
C ARG A 312 14.61 -3.81 -5.55
N HIS A 313 13.43 -3.64 -4.97
CA HIS A 313 12.73 -2.39 -4.77
C HIS A 313 11.99 -2.44 -3.42
N VAL A 314 11.37 -1.34 -3.03
CA VAL A 314 10.45 -1.29 -1.89
C VAL A 314 9.53 -0.11 -2.10
N GLU A 315 8.23 -0.34 -2.00
CA GLU A 315 7.20 0.69 -2.01
C GLU A 315 6.36 0.61 -0.71
N CYS A 316 5.41 1.52 -0.52
CA CYS A 316 4.51 1.49 0.63
C CYS A 316 3.70 0.18 0.65
N SER A 317 3.19 -0.22 -0.52
CA SER A 317 2.38 -1.41 -0.72
C SER A 317 3.13 -2.74 -0.56
N ASP A 318 4.46 -2.72 -0.53
CA ASP A 318 5.26 -3.91 -0.22
C ASP A 318 5.18 -4.33 1.25
N CYS A 319 4.94 -3.36 2.13
CA CYS A 319 4.87 -3.57 3.57
C CYS A 319 3.45 -3.43 4.11
N HIS A 320 2.55 -2.81 3.35
CA HIS A 320 1.19 -2.49 3.76
C HIS A 320 0.18 -2.90 2.69
N ASP A 321 -0.97 -3.39 3.13
CA ASP A 321 -2.14 -3.50 2.25
C ASP A 321 -3.08 -2.33 2.59
N PRO A 322 -3.18 -1.31 1.72
CA PRO A 322 -4.02 -0.14 1.99
C PRO A 322 -5.51 -0.49 2.12
N HIS A 323 -5.95 -1.62 1.54
CA HIS A 323 -7.33 -2.09 1.69
C HIS A 323 -7.58 -2.78 3.03
N ALA A 324 -6.54 -3.28 3.70
CA ALA A 324 -6.66 -4.07 4.93
C ALA A 324 -6.07 -3.39 6.18
N ALA A 325 -5.23 -2.37 6.01
CA ALA A 325 -4.53 -1.72 7.10
C ALA A 325 -5.49 -1.17 8.17
N THR A 326 -5.22 -1.52 9.43
CA THR A 326 -5.99 -1.06 10.60
C THR A 326 -5.08 -0.40 11.64
N SER A 327 -5.66 0.34 12.57
CA SER A 327 -4.94 0.74 13.78
C SER A 327 -4.85 -0.43 14.77
N GLY A 328 -3.80 -0.46 15.57
CA GLY A 328 -3.70 -1.39 16.70
C GLY A 328 -2.40 -2.17 16.75
N SER A 329 -2.09 -2.65 17.95
CA SER A 329 -1.00 -3.60 18.21
C SER A 329 -1.49 -5.04 18.02
N GLY A 330 -0.59 -5.95 17.64
CA GLY A 330 -0.93 -7.34 17.35
C GLY A 330 0.26 -8.07 16.72
N THR A 331 0.08 -9.35 16.39
CA THR A 331 1.09 -10.15 15.67
C THR A 331 0.43 -10.75 14.41
N PRO A 332 0.64 -10.15 13.22
CA PRO A 332 1.31 -8.87 12.98
C PRO A 332 0.47 -7.68 13.48
N SER A 333 1.05 -6.47 13.53
CA SER A 333 0.32 -5.27 13.98
C SER A 333 -0.76 -4.86 12.96
N GLY A 334 -1.73 -4.05 13.40
CA GLY A 334 -2.85 -3.61 12.56
C GLY A 334 -2.42 -3.02 11.19
N PRO A 335 -1.39 -2.17 11.11
CA PRO A 335 -0.93 -1.62 9.83
C PRO A 335 -0.41 -2.67 8.84
N LEU A 336 -0.06 -3.87 9.32
CA LEU A 336 0.46 -4.98 8.51
C LEU A 336 -0.62 -6.05 8.20
N THR A 337 -1.89 -5.75 8.49
CA THR A 337 -3.02 -6.64 8.19
C THR A 337 -3.13 -6.86 6.69
N GLY A 338 -3.44 -8.08 6.25
CA GLY A 338 -3.64 -8.42 4.83
C GLY A 338 -2.37 -8.62 4.01
N VAL A 339 -1.22 -8.14 4.50
CA VAL A 339 0.06 -8.20 3.78
C VAL A 339 0.54 -9.64 3.66
N ARG A 340 1.00 -10.04 2.47
CA ARG A 340 1.63 -11.35 2.25
C ARG A 340 3.08 -11.40 2.76
N GLY A 341 3.65 -12.58 2.88
CA GLY A 341 5.01 -12.77 3.36
C GLY A 341 5.65 -14.08 2.90
N VAL A 342 6.83 -14.36 3.45
CA VAL A 342 7.59 -15.60 3.27
C VAL A 342 7.87 -16.20 4.64
N SER A 343 7.37 -17.41 4.88
CA SER A 343 7.58 -18.15 6.13
C SER A 343 9.05 -18.48 6.40
N ILE A 344 9.37 -18.90 7.64
CA ILE A 344 10.73 -19.37 8.00
C ILE A 344 11.22 -20.54 7.12
N ALA A 345 10.28 -21.33 6.57
CA ALA A 345 10.55 -22.43 5.66
C ALA A 345 10.81 -21.99 4.20
N GLY A 346 10.65 -20.70 3.88
CA GLY A 346 10.82 -20.15 2.53
C GLY A 346 9.57 -20.27 1.64
N ASN A 347 8.42 -20.64 2.19
CA ASN A 347 7.16 -20.69 1.44
C ASN A 347 6.39 -19.37 1.56
N GLU A 348 5.73 -18.97 0.49
CA GLU A 348 4.77 -17.86 0.50
C GLU A 348 3.64 -18.09 1.50
N VAL A 349 3.24 -17.03 2.19
CA VAL A 349 2.09 -16.98 3.10
C VAL A 349 1.27 -15.73 2.78
N ALA A 350 -0.04 -15.89 2.61
CA ALA A 350 -0.94 -14.79 2.30
C ALA A 350 -2.28 -15.01 3.03
N PRO A 351 -2.61 -14.22 4.08
CA PRO A 351 -1.78 -13.16 4.68
C PRO A 351 -0.65 -13.70 5.57
N ALA A 352 0.33 -12.85 5.86
CA ALA A 352 1.37 -13.09 6.85
C ALA A 352 0.79 -13.17 8.27
N SER A 353 1.27 -14.11 9.06
CA SER A 353 0.93 -14.31 10.47
C SER A 353 1.96 -13.69 11.42
N PHE A 354 3.16 -13.37 10.93
CA PHE A 354 4.22 -12.76 11.71
C PHE A 354 4.93 -11.65 10.93
N GLU A 355 5.37 -10.60 11.64
CA GLU A 355 6.06 -9.45 11.03
C GLU A 355 7.30 -9.88 10.22
N TYR A 356 8.07 -10.85 10.72
CA TYR A 356 9.28 -11.30 10.03
C TYR A 356 8.99 -11.89 8.65
N GLU A 357 7.79 -12.41 8.42
CA GLU A 357 7.43 -13.02 7.13
C GLU A 357 7.36 -11.95 6.05
N ILE A 358 6.90 -10.75 6.38
CA ILE A 358 6.89 -9.59 5.48
C ILE A 358 8.33 -9.18 5.19
N CYS A 359 9.19 -9.09 6.22
CA CYS A 359 10.61 -8.75 6.03
C CYS A 359 11.34 -9.77 5.14
N PHE A 360 11.00 -11.06 5.25
CA PHE A 360 11.64 -12.13 4.49
C PHE A 360 11.36 -12.07 2.99
N ARG A 361 10.31 -11.35 2.55
CA ARG A 361 10.06 -11.09 1.13
C ARG A 361 11.28 -10.53 0.40
N CYS A 362 12.07 -9.69 1.08
CA CYS A 362 13.24 -9.01 0.52
C CYS A 362 14.56 -9.38 1.22
N HIS A 363 14.51 -9.70 2.51
CA HIS A 363 15.70 -9.93 3.33
C HIS A 363 16.09 -11.42 3.45
N ALA A 364 15.26 -12.36 2.98
CA ALA A 364 15.57 -13.78 3.03
C ALA A 364 16.13 -14.30 1.71
N ASP A 365 15.32 -14.95 0.87
CA ASP A 365 15.81 -15.67 -0.32
C ASP A 365 16.11 -14.76 -1.52
N SER A 366 15.61 -13.52 -1.53
CA SER A 366 15.78 -12.57 -2.63
C SER A 366 17.22 -12.42 -3.10
N PRO A 367 17.49 -12.39 -4.40
CA PRO A 367 18.85 -12.23 -4.91
C PRO A 367 19.40 -10.83 -4.63
N ASN A 368 20.69 -10.62 -4.92
CA ASN A 368 21.34 -9.29 -4.93
C ASN A 368 21.26 -8.49 -3.62
N LYS A 369 21.11 -9.16 -2.47
CA LYS A 369 21.22 -8.53 -1.15
C LYS A 369 22.62 -7.92 -0.97
N PRO A 370 22.75 -6.75 -0.31
CA PRO A 370 24.04 -6.18 0.03
C PRO A 370 24.93 -7.16 0.81
N ALA A 371 26.25 -6.98 0.69
CA ALA A 371 27.19 -7.67 1.57
C ALA A 371 26.90 -7.33 3.05
N PRO A 372 27.18 -8.25 3.99
CA PRO A 372 27.05 -7.97 5.42
C PRO A 372 27.88 -6.74 5.81
N ARG A 373 27.34 -5.89 6.70
CA ARG A 373 28.05 -4.70 7.19
C ARG A 373 29.27 -5.03 8.06
N THR A 374 29.26 -6.21 8.67
CA THR A 374 30.37 -6.74 9.48
C THR A 374 30.98 -7.92 8.73
N THR A 375 32.30 -7.98 8.61
CA THR A 375 32.97 -9.10 7.93
C THR A 375 33.08 -10.30 8.88
N ARG A 376 32.00 -11.08 8.94
CA ARG A 376 31.88 -12.25 9.82
C ARG A 376 32.79 -13.41 9.43
N GLN A 377 33.21 -14.20 10.43
CA GLN A 377 33.83 -15.50 10.22
C GLN A 377 32.91 -16.44 9.43
N PHE A 378 31.62 -16.43 9.76
CA PHE A 378 30.57 -17.16 9.06
C PHE A 378 29.58 -16.15 8.48
N GLY A 379 29.75 -15.78 7.21
CA GLY A 379 28.87 -14.84 6.53
C GLY A 379 27.56 -15.48 6.08
N GLN A 380 26.45 -14.88 6.46
CA GLN A 380 25.12 -15.21 5.96
C GLN A 380 24.40 -13.89 5.63
N THR A 381 23.65 -13.85 4.53
CA THR A 381 22.85 -12.68 4.14
C THR A 381 21.37 -13.01 4.00
N ASN A 382 21.02 -14.29 3.97
CA ASN A 382 19.65 -14.75 4.00
C ASN A 382 19.17 -14.79 5.45
N VAL A 383 18.38 -13.77 5.83
CA VAL A 383 18.01 -13.53 7.22
C VAL A 383 17.14 -14.66 7.80
N ARG A 384 16.32 -15.36 7.00
CA ARG A 384 15.56 -16.51 7.51
C ARG A 384 16.48 -17.68 7.90
N LEU A 385 17.62 -17.83 7.23
CA LEU A 385 18.63 -18.84 7.59
C LEU A 385 19.44 -18.44 8.82
N GLU A 386 19.53 -17.15 9.14
CA GLU A 386 20.14 -16.67 10.39
C GLU A 386 19.23 -16.94 11.60
N PHE A 387 17.91 -16.86 11.40
CA PHE A 387 16.89 -17.07 12.43
C PHE A 387 16.26 -18.48 12.44
N ASP A 388 16.82 -19.45 11.68
CA ASP A 388 16.32 -20.83 11.69
C ASP A 388 16.35 -21.40 13.13
N PRO A 389 15.22 -21.92 13.66
CA PRO A 389 15.16 -22.46 15.02
C PRO A 389 16.12 -23.62 15.31
N ASN A 390 16.65 -24.28 14.28
CA ASN A 390 17.64 -25.34 14.40
C ASN A 390 19.08 -24.81 14.54
N ASN A 391 19.28 -23.51 14.41
CA ASN A 391 20.60 -22.89 14.51
C ASN A 391 21.21 -23.03 15.91
N PRO A 392 22.55 -23.15 16.02
CA PRO A 392 23.25 -23.18 17.30
C PRO A 392 23.05 -21.93 18.16
N SER A 393 22.71 -20.80 17.55
CA SER A 393 22.28 -19.59 18.24
C SER A 393 21.63 -18.59 17.28
N PHE A 394 20.63 -17.88 17.79
CA PHE A 394 19.92 -16.81 17.11
C PHE A 394 19.21 -15.93 18.14
N HIS A 395 18.92 -14.68 17.80
CA HIS A 395 17.97 -13.85 18.55
C HIS A 395 16.53 -14.30 18.26
N PRO A 396 15.61 -14.20 19.24
CA PRO A 396 14.34 -14.91 19.20
C PRO A 396 13.28 -14.19 18.35
N VAL A 397 13.47 -14.16 17.03
CA VAL A 397 12.52 -13.52 16.09
C VAL A 397 11.48 -14.53 15.58
N ALA A 398 11.93 -15.68 15.07
CA ALA A 398 11.04 -16.72 14.53
C ALA A 398 10.63 -17.78 15.57
N ALA A 399 11.42 -17.94 16.63
CA ALA A 399 11.19 -18.89 17.72
C ALA A 399 11.92 -18.43 19.00
N PRO A 400 11.57 -18.95 20.19
CA PRO A 400 12.32 -18.65 21.40
C PRO A 400 13.78 -19.07 21.27
N GLY A 401 14.67 -18.35 21.95
CA GLY A 401 16.10 -18.59 21.85
C GLY A 401 16.50 -19.95 22.44
N VAL A 402 17.52 -20.58 21.87
CA VAL A 402 17.98 -21.92 22.30
C VAL A 402 18.69 -21.95 23.66
N ASN A 403 19.07 -20.79 24.21
CA ASN A 403 19.76 -20.72 25.50
C ASN A 403 18.75 -20.59 26.64
N SER A 404 18.79 -21.53 27.59
CA SER A 404 17.89 -21.56 28.75
C SER A 404 18.28 -20.57 29.86
N ASP A 405 19.45 -19.94 29.79
CA ASP A 405 19.97 -18.99 30.78
C ASP A 405 20.65 -17.80 30.06
N VAL A 406 20.09 -16.61 30.25
CA VAL A 406 20.61 -15.34 29.70
C VAL A 406 20.65 -14.32 30.84
N PRO A 407 21.72 -14.32 31.67
CA PRO A 407 21.75 -13.52 32.91
C PRO A 407 21.57 -12.02 32.71
N SER A 408 21.97 -11.50 31.55
CA SER A 408 21.82 -10.08 31.24
C SER A 408 20.41 -9.71 30.80
N LEU A 409 19.50 -10.64 30.49
CA LEU A 409 18.19 -10.31 29.98
C LEU A 409 17.35 -9.52 31.00
N ILE A 410 16.79 -8.37 30.59
CA ILE A 410 16.02 -7.51 31.50
C ILE A 410 14.51 -7.80 31.43
N PRO A 411 13.78 -7.78 32.56
CA PRO A 411 12.33 -7.88 32.56
C PRO A 411 11.67 -6.77 31.73
N PRO A 412 10.51 -7.04 31.08
CA PRO A 412 9.71 -8.26 31.19
C PRO A 412 10.16 -9.41 30.27
N LEU A 413 11.29 -9.26 29.55
CA LEU A 413 11.78 -10.31 28.66
C LEU A 413 12.25 -11.52 29.45
N THR A 414 11.97 -12.70 28.89
CA THR A 414 12.42 -14.00 29.39
C THR A 414 13.06 -14.79 28.25
N THR A 415 13.69 -15.92 28.55
CA THR A 415 14.24 -16.81 27.51
C THR A 415 13.17 -17.40 26.58
N ASN A 416 11.89 -17.32 26.96
CA ASN A 416 10.75 -17.72 26.13
C ASN A 416 10.17 -16.57 25.29
N SER A 417 10.66 -15.35 25.46
CA SER A 417 10.12 -14.18 24.74
C SER A 417 10.51 -14.22 23.26
N ILE A 418 9.58 -13.80 22.41
CA ILE A 418 9.80 -13.48 21.00
C ILE A 418 9.93 -11.97 20.87
N ILE A 419 10.88 -11.52 20.06
CA ILE A 419 11.05 -10.12 19.64
C ILE A 419 10.73 -9.98 18.16
N ARG A 420 10.56 -8.74 17.70
CA ARG A 420 10.25 -8.38 16.32
C ARG A 420 11.48 -7.85 15.60
N CYS A 421 11.46 -7.88 14.27
CA CYS A 421 12.47 -7.18 13.48
C CYS A 421 12.49 -5.69 13.84
N THR A 422 11.30 -5.11 14.01
CA THR A 422 11.09 -3.71 14.42
C THR A 422 11.42 -3.41 15.88
N ASP A 423 11.78 -4.39 16.71
CA ASP A 423 12.36 -4.09 18.04
C ASP A 423 13.80 -3.57 17.92
N CYS A 424 14.46 -3.81 16.78
CA CYS A 424 15.81 -3.33 16.49
C CYS A 424 15.84 -2.39 15.28
N HIS A 425 15.09 -2.70 14.22
CA HIS A 425 15.03 -1.93 12.98
C HIS A 425 13.78 -1.05 12.94
N ASN A 426 13.88 0.18 13.43
CA ASN A 426 12.73 1.07 13.63
C ASN A 426 13.14 2.54 13.57
N ASN A 427 12.16 3.42 13.59
CA ASN A 427 12.33 4.84 13.79
C ASN A 427 12.98 5.14 15.16
N ASP A 428 14.09 5.89 15.13
CA ASP A 428 14.81 6.33 16.32
C ASP A 428 14.08 7.40 17.15
N GLU A 429 12.99 7.94 16.60
CA GLU A 429 12.07 8.87 17.26
C GLU A 429 10.70 8.23 17.52
N GLY A 430 10.54 6.95 17.21
CA GLY A 430 9.32 6.20 17.45
C GLY A 430 9.10 5.84 18.93
N PRO A 431 7.92 5.28 19.29
CA PRO A 431 7.57 4.98 20.68
C PRO A 431 8.52 3.95 21.32
N GLY A 432 9.05 3.01 20.54
CA GLY A 432 10.03 2.03 21.01
C GLY A 432 11.35 2.65 21.46
N ALA A 433 11.72 3.81 20.91
CA ALA A 433 12.87 4.62 21.35
C ALA A 433 12.52 5.60 22.49
N GLY A 434 11.26 5.67 22.91
CA GLY A 434 10.75 6.66 23.87
C GLY A 434 10.38 8.00 23.25
N GLY A 435 10.28 8.09 21.92
CA GLY A 435 9.82 9.29 21.20
C GLY A 435 8.33 9.26 20.84
N THR A 436 7.91 10.25 20.06
CA THR A 436 6.50 10.47 19.63
C THR A 436 6.30 10.34 18.12
N GLY A 437 7.36 10.04 17.37
CA GLY A 437 7.30 9.81 15.93
C GLY A 437 6.57 8.50 15.58
N PRO A 438 6.34 8.24 14.29
CA PRO A 438 5.71 7.01 13.83
C PRO A 438 6.59 5.78 14.11
N ALA A 439 5.95 4.67 14.47
CA ALA A 439 6.61 3.37 14.54
C ALA A 439 6.69 2.73 13.15
N GLY A 440 7.77 2.02 12.87
CA GLY A 440 8.00 1.27 11.64
C GLY A 440 9.40 1.50 11.07
N PRO A 441 9.87 0.63 10.17
CA PRO A 441 11.21 0.69 9.60
C PRO A 441 11.34 1.74 8.47
N HIS A 442 10.69 2.89 8.59
CA HIS A 442 10.66 3.92 7.54
C HIS A 442 12.00 4.64 7.41
N GLY A 443 12.47 5.23 8.52
CA GLY A 443 13.70 6.01 8.58
C GLY A 443 14.29 6.04 9.98
N SER A 444 15.62 6.18 10.07
CA SER A 444 16.34 6.39 11.32
C SER A 444 17.65 7.14 11.08
N ARG A 445 18.12 7.89 12.07
CA ARG A 445 19.47 8.48 12.05
C ARG A 445 20.59 7.46 12.27
N TYR A 446 20.27 6.26 12.76
CA TYR A 446 21.25 5.22 13.09
C TYR A 446 21.24 4.12 12.00
N PRO A 447 22.33 3.93 11.23
CA PRO A 447 22.37 2.91 10.19
C PRO A 447 22.68 1.50 10.74
N PRO A 448 22.12 0.41 10.15
CA PRO A 448 21.06 0.39 9.15
C PRO A 448 19.66 0.38 9.80
N LEU A 449 18.99 1.54 9.79
CA LEU A 449 17.60 1.67 10.23
C LEU A 449 17.39 1.26 11.70
N LEU A 450 18.38 1.48 12.56
CA LEU A 450 18.33 1.03 13.95
C LEU A 450 17.50 2.00 14.80
N GLU A 451 16.63 1.46 15.66
CA GLU A 451 15.84 2.25 16.63
C GLU A 451 16.75 3.05 17.58
N ARG A 452 17.95 2.51 17.88
CA ARG A 452 18.88 3.10 18.83
C ARG A 452 20.30 2.97 18.33
N ARG A 453 21.17 3.84 18.84
CA ARG A 453 22.59 3.82 18.50
C ARG A 453 23.23 2.47 18.84
N TYR A 454 24.01 1.97 17.87
CA TYR A 454 24.86 0.80 18.02
C TYR A 454 26.18 1.01 17.27
N ASP A 455 27.21 1.40 18.00
CA ASP A 455 28.53 1.60 17.43
C ASP A 455 29.28 0.27 17.32
N THR A 456 29.79 -0.03 16.13
CA THR A 456 30.43 -1.33 15.84
C THR A 456 31.92 -1.22 15.55
N ALA A 457 32.48 -0.02 15.44
CA ALA A 457 33.89 0.20 15.18
C ALA A 457 34.75 -0.22 16.38
N ASP A 458 35.88 -0.87 16.11
CA ASP A 458 36.85 -1.21 17.15
C ASP A 458 37.38 0.04 17.88
N PHE A 459 37.81 -0.13 19.12
CA PHE A 459 38.19 0.94 20.04
C PHE A 459 37.07 1.92 20.44
N THR A 460 35.81 1.59 20.15
CA THR A 460 34.65 2.36 20.64
C THR A 460 34.60 2.34 22.17
N GLN A 461 34.53 3.53 22.77
CA GLN A 461 34.39 3.66 24.21
C GLN A 461 33.01 3.17 24.66
N GLU A 462 32.99 2.12 25.49
CA GLU A 462 31.76 1.61 26.09
C GLU A 462 31.01 2.71 26.85
N SER A 463 29.71 2.84 26.55
CA SER A 463 28.76 3.68 27.27
C SER A 463 27.34 3.19 27.06
N ALA A 464 26.41 3.61 27.92
CA ALA A 464 24.99 3.34 27.76
C ALA A 464 24.44 3.86 26.41
N PHE A 465 25.06 4.89 25.84
CA PHE A 465 24.66 5.47 24.55
C PHE A 465 25.24 4.72 23.35
N ALA A 466 26.54 4.35 23.39
CA ALA A 466 27.21 3.69 22.27
C ALA A 466 26.60 2.30 21.94
N TYR A 467 26.13 1.58 22.96
CA TYR A 467 25.50 0.25 22.83
C TYR A 467 24.03 0.26 23.26
N ALA A 468 23.34 1.41 23.09
CA ALA A 468 21.97 1.61 23.53
C ALA A 468 20.99 0.56 22.97
N LEU A 469 21.23 0.10 21.74
CA LEU A 469 20.43 -0.97 21.12
C LEU A 469 20.52 -2.28 21.90
N CYS A 470 21.73 -2.75 22.22
CA CYS A 470 21.94 -3.97 23.01
C CYS A 470 21.36 -3.82 24.42
N TYR A 471 21.57 -2.63 25.01
CA TYR A 471 21.11 -2.34 26.37
C TYR A 471 19.59 -2.14 26.49
N LYS A 472 18.84 -2.12 25.37
CA LYS A 472 17.38 -2.22 25.36
C LYS A 472 16.89 -3.52 26.00
N CYS A 473 17.62 -4.62 25.80
CA CYS A 473 17.23 -5.95 26.24
C CYS A 473 18.22 -6.55 27.23
N HIS A 474 19.47 -6.09 27.23
CA HIS A 474 20.52 -6.62 28.09
C HIS A 474 21.01 -5.61 29.13
N SER A 475 21.03 -6.02 30.40
CA SER A 475 21.54 -5.24 31.52
C SER A 475 23.03 -4.94 31.33
N ARG A 476 23.33 -3.66 31.13
CA ARG A 476 24.69 -3.14 31.14
C ARG A 476 25.45 -3.54 32.40
N ASN A 477 24.77 -3.51 33.56
CA ASN A 477 25.39 -3.89 34.84
C ASN A 477 25.77 -5.37 34.85
N SER A 478 24.88 -6.26 34.40
CA SER A 478 25.17 -7.70 34.34
C SER A 478 26.39 -8.00 33.46
N ILE A 479 26.45 -7.35 32.28
CA ILE A 479 27.57 -7.49 31.34
C ILE A 479 28.88 -6.99 31.96
N LEU A 480 28.90 -5.78 32.53
CA LEU A 480 30.12 -5.18 33.09
C LEU A 480 30.54 -5.74 34.46
N ASN A 481 29.65 -6.48 35.13
CA ASN A 481 29.93 -7.27 36.32
C ASN A 481 30.41 -8.68 35.99
N ASN A 482 30.57 -9.03 34.71
CA ASN A 482 31.09 -10.31 34.24
C ASN A 482 30.21 -11.52 34.65
N GLU A 483 28.90 -11.34 34.79
CA GLU A 483 28.00 -12.38 35.34
C GLU A 483 27.92 -13.63 34.44
N SER A 484 28.02 -13.46 33.11
CA SER A 484 27.98 -14.57 32.14
C SER A 484 29.35 -14.96 31.56
N PHE A 485 30.31 -14.03 31.53
CA PHE A 485 31.69 -14.26 31.07
C PHE A 485 32.65 -13.40 31.90
N LYS A 486 33.64 -14.06 32.53
CA LYS A 486 34.57 -13.48 33.51
C LYS A 486 35.38 -12.28 33.02
N GLU A 487 35.51 -12.09 31.71
CA GLU A 487 36.31 -11.01 31.11
C GLU A 487 35.46 -10.05 30.23
N HIS A 488 34.13 -10.07 30.33
CA HIS A 488 33.26 -9.17 29.54
C HIS A 488 33.67 -7.70 29.70
N LYS A 489 33.77 -7.21 30.93
CA LYS A 489 34.20 -5.86 31.28
C LYS A 489 35.54 -5.50 30.67
N LYS A 490 36.49 -6.43 30.71
CA LYS A 490 37.80 -6.21 30.15
C LYS A 490 37.69 -5.95 28.66
N HIS A 491 37.06 -6.85 27.91
CA HIS A 491 36.98 -6.71 26.46
C HIS A 491 36.14 -5.50 26.04
N VAL A 492 34.93 -5.36 26.60
CA VAL A 492 33.99 -4.34 26.14
C VAL A 492 34.39 -2.94 26.58
N ARG A 493 34.86 -2.77 27.82
CA ARG A 493 35.16 -1.45 28.40
C ARG A 493 36.64 -1.09 28.40
N ASP A 494 37.50 -2.01 28.83
CA ASP A 494 38.92 -1.70 29.06
C ASP A 494 39.73 -1.78 27.75
N GLU A 495 39.48 -2.80 26.93
CA GLU A 495 40.06 -2.98 25.58
C GLU A 495 39.19 -2.35 24.49
N LYS A 496 38.03 -1.78 24.85
CA LYS A 496 37.13 -1.02 23.96
C LYS A 496 36.67 -1.81 22.71
N THR A 497 36.46 -3.11 22.89
CA THR A 497 35.99 -4.01 21.83
C THR A 497 34.45 -4.05 21.83
N PRO A 498 33.77 -3.57 20.77
CA PRO A 498 32.30 -3.53 20.78
C PRO A 498 31.68 -4.92 20.73
N CYS A 499 30.43 -5.02 21.19
CA CYS A 499 29.68 -6.30 21.22
C CYS A 499 29.70 -6.99 19.85
N ASN A 500 29.61 -6.20 18.78
CA ASN A 500 29.60 -6.65 17.39
C ASN A 500 30.84 -7.45 17.00
N VAL A 501 32.00 -7.23 17.62
CA VAL A 501 33.23 -7.96 17.25
C VAL A 501 33.12 -9.45 17.61
N CYS A 502 32.34 -9.78 18.64
CA CYS A 502 32.18 -11.16 19.10
C CYS A 502 30.83 -11.75 18.73
N HIS A 503 29.76 -10.95 18.83
CA HIS A 503 28.39 -11.42 18.71
C HIS A 503 27.75 -11.00 17.39
N ASP A 504 27.14 -11.98 16.71
CA ASP A 504 26.22 -11.75 15.61
C ASP A 504 24.85 -11.29 16.15
N PRO A 505 24.30 -10.14 15.75
CA PRO A 505 23.00 -9.71 16.21
C PRO A 505 21.83 -10.53 15.64
N HIS A 506 22.02 -11.37 14.62
CA HIS A 506 20.95 -12.23 14.10
C HIS A 506 21.12 -13.67 14.56
N GLY A 507 22.13 -14.37 14.06
CA GLY A 507 22.36 -15.77 14.36
C GLY A 507 23.49 -16.37 13.56
N VAL A 508 23.74 -17.66 13.79
CA VAL A 508 24.75 -18.43 13.06
C VAL A 508 24.09 -19.67 12.49
N SER A 509 24.10 -19.81 11.16
CA SER A 509 23.49 -20.95 10.48
C SER A 509 24.07 -22.29 10.96
N LEU A 510 23.20 -23.29 11.14
CA LEU A 510 23.58 -24.68 11.43
C LEU A 510 24.47 -25.31 10.36
N THR A 511 24.44 -24.78 9.13
CA THR A 511 25.30 -25.26 8.03
C THR A 511 26.72 -24.68 8.10
N GLN A 512 26.95 -23.69 8.95
CA GLN A 512 28.22 -22.96 9.06
C GLN A 512 28.86 -23.09 10.44
N GLY A 513 28.05 -23.17 11.49
CA GLY A 513 28.49 -23.25 12.89
C GLY A 513 27.93 -24.46 13.65
N ASN A 514 28.26 -24.54 14.94
CA ASN A 514 27.72 -25.58 15.82
C ASN A 514 27.52 -25.08 17.26
N GLY A 515 26.77 -25.83 18.08
CA GLY A 515 26.41 -25.43 19.45
C GLY A 515 27.60 -25.31 20.41
N THR A 516 28.72 -25.95 20.12
CA THR A 516 29.95 -25.81 20.91
C THR A 516 30.67 -24.51 20.55
N ASN A 517 30.81 -24.21 19.26
CA ASN A 517 31.73 -23.19 18.78
C ASN A 517 31.08 -21.84 18.49
N ASN A 518 29.77 -21.85 18.27
CA ASN A 518 28.98 -20.70 17.85
C ASN A 518 27.75 -20.51 18.71
N SER A 519 27.71 -21.10 19.91
CA SER A 519 26.65 -20.77 20.85
C SER A 519 26.77 -19.32 21.34
N LYS A 520 25.68 -18.80 21.91
CA LYS A 520 25.60 -17.42 22.44
C LYS A 520 25.97 -16.37 21.38
N LEU A 521 25.58 -16.61 20.14
CA LEU A 521 25.76 -15.70 19.00
C LEU A 521 27.22 -15.45 18.62
N ILE A 522 28.16 -16.29 19.04
CA ILE A 522 29.59 -16.03 18.77
C ILE A 522 29.92 -16.27 17.29
N ASN A 523 30.23 -15.17 16.59
CA ASN A 523 30.63 -15.11 15.18
C ASN A 523 31.53 -13.88 15.00
N PHE A 524 32.85 -14.09 14.99
CA PHE A 524 33.79 -12.99 15.10
C PHE A 524 33.80 -12.06 13.88
N ASP A 525 33.98 -10.76 14.13
CA ASP A 525 34.41 -9.80 13.10
C ASP A 525 35.89 -10.04 12.78
N THR A 526 36.14 -10.51 11.56
CA THR A 526 37.48 -10.89 11.09
C THR A 526 38.36 -9.69 10.71
N THR A 527 37.81 -8.47 10.72
CA THR A 527 38.62 -7.25 10.59
C THR A 527 39.37 -6.92 11.88
N VAL A 528 38.89 -7.42 13.03
CA VAL A 528 39.47 -7.18 14.36
C VAL A 528 40.12 -8.46 14.91
N VAL A 529 39.45 -9.60 14.74
CA VAL A 529 39.89 -10.90 15.25
C VAL A 529 40.56 -11.70 14.14
N SER A 530 41.72 -12.28 14.45
CA SER A 530 42.50 -13.09 13.50
C SER A 530 42.80 -14.48 14.07
N PRO A 531 43.22 -15.44 13.24
CA PRO A 531 43.72 -16.71 13.72
C PRO A 531 44.88 -16.55 14.71
N ASN A 532 44.90 -17.41 15.73
CA ASN A 532 45.97 -17.44 16.72
C ASN A 532 47.31 -17.91 16.11
N SER A 533 48.37 -17.97 16.91
CA SER A 533 49.71 -18.40 16.48
C SER A 533 49.79 -19.80 15.88
N LYS A 534 48.75 -20.64 16.06
CA LYS A 534 48.61 -21.98 15.47
C LYS A 534 47.59 -22.03 14.34
N GLY A 535 47.13 -20.88 13.84
CA GLY A 535 46.17 -20.79 12.74
C GLY A 535 44.72 -21.12 13.13
N LYS A 536 44.37 -21.12 14.42
CA LYS A 536 43.01 -21.42 14.91
C LYS A 536 42.21 -20.14 15.15
N LEU A 537 40.94 -20.11 14.73
CA LEU A 537 39.98 -19.05 15.00
C LEU A 537 38.62 -19.65 15.37
N TRP A 538 38.35 -19.79 16.67
CA TRP A 538 37.06 -20.26 17.19
C TRP A 538 36.93 -20.03 18.69
N PHE A 539 35.68 -19.97 19.15
CA PHE A 539 35.31 -20.11 20.56
C PHE A 539 34.93 -21.56 20.84
N GLU A 540 35.12 -22.03 22.06
CA GLU A 540 34.69 -23.35 22.54
C GLU A 540 33.89 -23.18 23.83
N SER A 541 32.59 -23.50 23.81
CA SER A 541 31.80 -23.57 25.02
C SER A 541 32.10 -24.85 25.80
N ARG A 542 32.46 -24.71 27.09
CA ARG A 542 32.74 -25.83 28.00
C ARG A 542 31.68 -25.97 29.09
N GLY A 543 30.48 -25.45 28.85
CA GLY A 543 29.36 -25.42 29.79
C GLY A 543 29.01 -24.02 30.28
N ARG A 544 28.24 -23.96 31.36
CA ARG A 544 27.74 -22.70 31.93
C ARG A 544 28.89 -21.85 32.47
N PHE A 545 29.04 -20.64 31.93
CA PHE A 545 30.05 -19.65 32.30
C PHE A 545 31.51 -20.11 32.17
N HIS A 546 31.76 -21.16 31.37
CA HIS A 546 33.08 -21.70 31.09
C HIS A 546 33.28 -21.84 29.59
N GLY A 547 34.46 -21.46 29.13
CA GLY A 547 34.80 -21.56 27.72
C GLY A 547 36.28 -21.34 27.46
N ALA A 548 36.65 -21.48 26.20
CA ALA A 548 38.00 -21.22 25.72
C ALA A 548 37.96 -20.49 24.39
N CYS A 549 38.86 -19.53 24.19
CA CYS A 549 39.05 -18.88 22.90
C CYS A 549 40.38 -19.31 22.28
N TYR A 550 40.33 -19.61 20.98
CA TYR A 550 41.47 -19.88 20.12
C TYR A 550 41.49 -18.80 19.04
N LEU A 551 42.14 -17.68 19.30
CA LEU A 551 42.15 -16.50 18.43
C LEU A 551 43.31 -15.55 18.77
N LYS A 552 43.55 -14.55 17.93
CA LYS A 552 44.37 -13.38 18.24
C LYS A 552 43.53 -12.11 18.10
N CYS A 553 43.53 -11.28 19.13
CA CYS A 553 42.83 -9.98 19.15
C CYS A 553 43.72 -8.95 19.87
N HIS A 554 43.83 -7.72 19.34
CA HIS A 554 44.69 -6.65 19.88
C HIS A 554 46.12 -7.09 20.24
N GLY A 555 46.72 -7.94 19.39
CA GLY A 555 48.06 -8.50 19.61
C GLY A 555 48.14 -9.59 20.70
N LYS A 556 47.07 -9.89 21.42
CA LYS A 556 47.01 -10.95 22.43
C LYS A 556 46.62 -12.29 21.81
N ASN A 557 47.51 -13.26 21.95
CA ASN A 557 47.31 -14.64 21.49
C ASN A 557 46.52 -15.46 22.53
N HIS A 558 45.41 -16.08 22.13
CA HIS A 558 44.58 -16.96 22.94
C HIS A 558 44.74 -18.39 22.39
N ASP A 559 45.41 -19.30 23.11
CA ASP A 559 45.72 -20.66 22.62
C ASP A 559 45.88 -21.76 23.70
N PRO A 560 44.77 -22.29 24.25
CA PRO A 560 43.54 -21.55 24.50
C PRO A 560 43.74 -20.58 25.65
N LYS A 561 42.99 -19.48 25.65
CA LYS A 561 42.71 -18.76 26.89
C LYS A 561 41.37 -19.24 27.42
N SER A 562 41.38 -19.91 28.57
CA SER A 562 40.18 -20.45 29.22
C SER A 562 39.72 -19.54 30.35
N TYR A 563 38.45 -19.63 30.73
CA TYR A 563 37.87 -18.91 31.86
C TYR A 563 36.86 -19.76 32.62
#